data_AF-W6UAX5-F1
#
_entry.id   AF-W6UAX5-F1
#
_cell.length_a   1.000
_cell.length_b   1.000
_cell.length_c   1.000
_cell.angle_alpha   90.00
_cell.angle_beta   90.00
_cell.angle_gamma   90.00
#
_symmetry.space_group_name_H-M   'P 1'
#
loop_
_entity.id
_entity.type
_entity.pdbx_description
1 polymer ?
#
loop_
_entity_poly.entity_id
_entity_poly.type
_entity_poly.pdbx_seq_one_letter_code
_entity_poly.pdbx_strand_id
1 'polypeptide(L)'
;MEHNAGAIVELAIRRQEISITELSRRLHVNRRTLYNWFTKNDLHPDLILQIGRMINYDFYPHFESGFFGFGPEQELSPQARNTQQMPEDRAFYWMGKYINLLEEYKGLLRKDSF
;
A
#
# COMPACT_ATOMS: atom_id res chain seq x y z
N MET A 1 19.57 -14.64 -7.03
CA MET A 1 19.79 -14.45 -5.57
C MET A 1 18.40 -14.50 -4.94
N GLU A 2 18.20 -15.28 -3.88
CA GLU A 2 16.90 -15.32 -3.20
C GLU A 2 16.60 -13.94 -2.60
N HIS A 3 15.72 -13.19 -3.25
CA HIS A 3 15.24 -11.90 -2.74
C HIS A 3 14.28 -12.19 -1.58
N ASN A 4 14.81 -12.31 -0.37
CA ASN A 4 13.97 -12.38 0.80
C ASN A 4 13.40 -10.97 1.06
N ALA A 5 12.14 -10.77 0.68
CA ALA A 5 11.44 -9.50 0.84
C ALA A 5 11.44 -9.03 2.30
N GLY A 6 11.38 -9.96 3.26
CA GLY A 6 11.36 -9.69 4.68
C GLY A 6 12.67 -9.12 5.19
N ALA A 7 13.79 -9.66 4.73
CA ALA A 7 15.14 -9.20 5.06
C ALA A 7 15.39 -7.78 4.53
N ILE A 8 14.89 -7.46 3.33
CA ILE A 8 14.97 -6.11 2.75
C ILE A 8 14.22 -5.10 3.63
N VAL A 9 13.01 -5.45 4.05
CA VAL A 9 12.19 -4.63 4.93
C VAL A 9 12.86 -4.43 6.30
N GLU A 10 13.41 -5.50 6.89
CA GLU A 10 14.13 -5.40 8.16
C GLU A 10 15.32 -4.45 8.07
N LEU A 11 16.13 -4.57 7.01
CA LEU A 11 17.28 -3.72 6.80
C LEU A 11 16.89 -2.24 6.66
N ALA A 12 15.81 -1.94 5.94
CA ALA A 12 15.29 -0.58 5.79
C ALA A 12 14.83 -0.01 7.14
N ILE A 13 14.12 -0.79 7.97
CA ILE A 13 13.68 -0.36 9.29
C ILE A 13 14.87 -0.07 10.21
N ARG A 14 15.89 -0.94 10.21
CA ARG A 14 17.09 -0.75 11.01
C ARG A 14 17.88 0.50 10.63
N ARG A 15 17.88 0.88 9.34
CA ARG A 15 18.55 2.10 8.84
C ARG A 15 17.83 3.39 9.20
N GLN A 16 16.51 3.33 9.40
CA GLN A 16 15.66 4.48 9.74
C GLN A 16 15.67 4.83 11.24
N GLU A 17 16.42 4.08 12.07
CA GLU A 17 16.43 4.21 13.54
C GLU A 17 15.05 4.09 14.21
N ILE A 18 14.06 3.49 13.51
CA ILE A 18 12.70 3.30 14.04
C ILE A 18 12.66 2.02 14.87
N SER A 19 12.15 2.13 16.11
CA SER A 19 12.00 0.96 16.96
C SER A 19 10.90 0.02 16.44
N ILE A 20 11.17 -1.28 16.49
CA ILE A 20 10.22 -2.36 16.14
C ILE A 20 8.93 -2.23 16.97
N THR A 21 9.04 -1.81 18.23
CA THR A 21 7.89 -1.58 19.12
C THR A 21 7.01 -0.44 18.61
N GLU A 22 7.59 0.65 18.14
CA GLU A 22 6.86 1.76 17.55
C GLU A 22 6.17 1.34 16.25
N LEU A 23 6.88 0.64 15.38
CA LEU A 23 6.33 0.16 14.11
C LEU A 23 5.16 -0.82 14.32
N SER A 24 5.28 -1.73 15.30
CA SER A 24 4.19 -2.65 15.64
C SER A 24 2.91 -1.93 16.12
N ARG A 25 3.07 -0.82 16.86
CA ARG A 25 1.94 -0.01 17.33
C ARG A 25 1.27 0.72 16.16
N ARG A 26 2.05 1.29 15.24
CA ARG A 26 1.53 1.99 14.05
C ARG A 26 0.84 1.06 13.05
N LEU A 27 1.30 -0.18 12.95
CA LEU A 27 0.71 -1.19 12.06
C LEU A 27 -0.42 -1.98 12.73
N HIS A 28 -0.72 -1.74 14.01
CA HIS A 28 -1.72 -2.49 14.78
C HIS A 28 -1.50 -4.02 14.76
N VAL A 29 -0.24 -4.44 14.77
CA VAL A 29 0.14 -5.87 14.81
C VAL A 29 1.01 -6.18 16.01
N ASN A 30 1.04 -7.44 16.41
CA ASN A 30 1.95 -7.89 17.45
C ASN A 30 3.41 -7.86 16.94
N ARG A 31 4.36 -7.50 17.80
CA ARG A 31 5.80 -7.59 17.53
C ARG A 31 6.22 -8.96 16.99
N ARG A 32 5.61 -10.04 17.49
CA ARG A 32 5.85 -11.40 16.98
C ARG A 32 5.47 -11.54 15.50
N THR A 33 4.35 -10.94 15.09
CA THR A 33 3.92 -10.94 13.69
C THR A 33 4.92 -10.17 12.82
N LEU A 34 5.44 -9.05 13.32
CA LEU A 34 6.45 -8.27 12.61
C LEU A 34 7.74 -9.08 12.40
N TYR A 35 8.24 -9.77 13.43
CA TYR A 35 9.41 -10.65 13.29
C TYR A 35 9.16 -11.81 12.32
N ASN A 36 7.96 -12.38 12.33
CA ASN A 36 7.57 -13.43 11.40
C ASN A 36 7.52 -12.93 9.94
N TRP A 37 7.31 -11.63 9.71
CA TRP A 37 7.38 -11.08 8.37
C TRP A 37 8.83 -10.98 7.88
N PHE A 38 9.77 -10.62 8.75
CA PHE A 38 11.19 -10.52 8.36
C PHE A 38 11.80 -11.86 7.91
N THR A 39 11.25 -12.98 8.38
CA THR A 39 11.71 -14.32 7.97
C THR A 39 11.06 -14.82 6.68
N LYS A 40 10.01 -14.16 6.17
CA LYS A 40 9.31 -14.59 4.96
C LYS A 40 10.04 -14.10 3.70
N ASN A 41 10.30 -15.05 2.80
CA ASN A 41 10.86 -14.75 1.48
C ASN A 41 9.89 -13.92 0.62
N ASP A 42 8.60 -14.21 0.72
CA ASP A 42 7.54 -13.51 -0.02
C ASP A 42 6.61 -12.77 0.94
N LEU A 43 6.36 -11.51 0.63
CA LEU A 43 5.54 -10.59 1.40
C LEU A 43 4.63 -9.85 0.44
N HIS A 44 3.37 -9.71 0.83
CA HIS A 44 2.40 -9.03 0.00
C HIS A 44 2.87 -7.61 -0.34
N PRO A 45 2.88 -7.20 -1.63
CA PRO A 45 3.38 -5.90 -2.05
C PRO A 45 2.73 -4.73 -1.30
N ASP A 46 1.42 -4.80 -1.05
CA ASP A 46 0.70 -3.79 -0.26
C ASP A 46 1.27 -3.59 1.15
N LEU A 47 1.70 -4.67 1.79
CA LEU A 47 2.25 -4.62 3.15
C LEU A 47 3.62 -3.95 3.15
N ILE A 48 4.45 -4.25 2.15
CA ILE A 48 5.76 -3.61 1.97
C ILE A 48 5.57 -2.11 1.70
N LEU A 49 4.63 -1.72 0.83
CA LEU A 49 4.30 -0.32 0.57
C LEU A 49 3.74 0.39 1.80
N GLN A 50 2.91 -0.29 2.59
CA GLN A 50 2.40 0.25 3.85
C GLN A 50 3.52 0.51 4.86
N ILE A 51 4.46 -0.43 5.00
CA ILE A 51 5.64 -0.26 5.86
C ILE A 51 6.48 0.90 5.31
N GLY A 52 6.73 0.95 4.00
CA GLY A 52 7.48 2.02 3.33
C GLY A 52 6.92 3.40 3.62
N ARG A 53 5.61 3.58 3.53
CA ARG A 53 4.94 4.83 3.92
C ARG A 53 5.12 5.18 5.39
N MET A 54 5.08 4.18 6.29
CA MET A 54 5.23 4.40 7.74
C MET A 54 6.64 4.81 8.15
N ILE A 55 7.64 4.30 7.43
CA ILE A 55 9.05 4.64 7.65
C ILE A 55 9.55 5.69 6.66
N ASN A 56 8.71 6.23 5.78
CA ASN A 56 9.11 7.15 4.71
C ASN A 56 10.31 6.62 3.87
N TYR A 57 10.23 5.36 3.47
CA TYR A 57 11.23 4.67 2.66
C TYR A 57 10.61 4.17 1.36
N ASP A 58 11.34 4.35 0.27
CA ASP A 58 10.98 3.78 -1.02
C ASP A 58 11.63 2.40 -1.21
N PHE A 59 10.79 1.39 -1.35
CA PHE A 59 11.21 0.01 -1.58
C PHE A 59 11.37 -0.32 -3.08
N TYR A 60 10.86 0.51 -3.99
CA TYR A 60 10.87 0.24 -5.43
C TYR A 60 12.25 -0.14 -6.00
N PRO A 61 13.38 0.49 -5.61
CA PRO A 61 14.70 0.14 -6.13
C PRO A 61 15.23 -1.23 -5.68
N HIS A 62 14.62 -1.83 -4.66
CA HIS A 62 15.07 -3.08 -4.05
C HIS A 62 14.34 -4.31 -4.55
N PHE A 63 13.31 -4.13 -5.36
CA PHE A 63 12.52 -5.21 -5.93
C PHE A 63 12.55 -5.16 -7.46
N GLU A 64 12.40 -6.31 -8.10
CA GLU A 64 12.38 -6.39 -9.56
C GLU A 64 11.17 -5.63 -10.15
N SER A 65 11.36 -5.03 -11.33
CA SER A 65 10.31 -4.29 -12.04
C SER A 65 9.12 -5.22 -12.32
N GLY A 66 8.03 -5.05 -11.58
CA GLY A 66 6.84 -5.90 -11.65
C GLY A 66 6.40 -6.49 -10.31
N PHE A 67 7.26 -6.49 -9.29
CA PHE A 67 6.93 -7.02 -7.95
C PHE A 67 5.72 -6.31 -7.31
N PHE A 68 5.62 -4.99 -7.50
CA PHE A 68 4.51 -4.20 -6.96
C PHE A 68 3.29 -4.12 -7.88
N GLY A 69 3.30 -4.80 -9.04
CA GLY A 69 2.20 -4.72 -10.02
C GLY A 69 2.05 -3.36 -10.71
N PHE A 70 2.87 -2.37 -10.34
CA PHE A 70 2.99 -1.08 -11.01
C PHE A 70 4.26 -1.10 -11.84
N GLY A 71 4.10 -1.07 -13.18
CA GLY A 71 5.22 -0.80 -14.08
C GLY A 71 5.78 0.62 -13.85
N PRO A 72 6.99 0.92 -14.33
CA PRO A 72 7.67 2.21 -14.15
C PRO A 72 7.01 3.40 -14.88
N GLU A 73 5.70 3.40 -15.14
CA GLU A 73 5.00 4.42 -15.93
C GLU A 73 4.02 5.29 -15.11
N GLN A 74 4.32 5.59 -13.85
CA GLN A 74 3.70 6.75 -13.19
C GLN A 74 4.77 7.75 -12.74
N GLU A 75 5.59 8.18 -13.70
CA GLU A 75 6.07 9.56 -13.66
C GLU A 75 4.91 10.50 -14.02
N LEU A 76 4.15 10.98 -13.03
CA LEU A 76 3.41 12.23 -13.19
C LEU A 76 3.44 13.06 -11.89
N SER A 77 4.35 14.04 -11.93
CA SER A 77 4.31 15.37 -11.30
C SER A 77 5.23 15.61 -10.07
N PRO A 78 6.18 16.58 -10.13
CA PRO A 78 7.10 16.91 -9.03
C PRO A 78 6.48 17.68 -7.85
N GLN A 79 5.15 17.74 -7.72
CA GLN A 79 4.50 18.67 -6.78
C GLN A 79 4.11 18.07 -5.43
N ALA A 80 4.41 16.80 -5.15
CA ALA A 80 4.13 16.19 -3.85
C ALA A 80 5.28 16.37 -2.84
N ARG A 81 5.84 17.57 -2.74
CA ARG A 81 6.49 18.02 -1.50
C ARG A 81 5.40 18.68 -0.67
N ASN A 82 5.14 18.07 0.48
CA ASN A 82 4.28 18.51 1.59
C ASN A 82 2.85 17.95 1.68
N THR A 83 2.53 17.70 2.96
CA THR A 83 1.22 17.48 3.58
C THR A 83 0.49 16.18 3.29
N GLN A 84 0.67 15.23 4.21
CA GLN A 84 -0.43 14.74 5.06
C GLN A 84 -1.85 15.00 4.52
N GLN A 85 -2.29 14.23 3.52
CA GLN A 85 -3.70 14.06 3.17
C GLN A 85 -3.87 12.58 2.79
N MET A 86 -4.06 11.73 3.79
CA MET A 86 -5.35 11.17 4.23
C MET A 86 -6.03 10.20 3.23
N PRO A 87 -6.76 9.18 3.73
CA PRO A 87 -7.44 8.13 2.96
C PRO A 87 -8.62 8.58 2.08
N GLU A 88 -8.84 9.90 1.96
CA GLU A 88 -10.01 10.49 1.32
C GLU A 88 -10.09 10.13 -0.17
N ASP A 89 -8.97 10.08 -0.88
CA ASP A 89 -8.93 9.67 -2.30
C ASP A 89 -9.47 8.25 -2.52
N ARG A 90 -9.22 7.35 -1.56
CA ARG A 90 -9.73 5.97 -1.63
C ARG A 90 -11.23 5.93 -1.35
N ALA A 91 -11.71 6.76 -0.42
CA ALA A 91 -13.13 6.89 -0.13
C ALA A 91 -13.90 7.50 -1.30
N PHE A 92 -13.36 8.54 -1.95
CA PHE A 92 -13.95 9.15 -3.14
C PHE A 92 -14.00 8.17 -4.33
N TYR A 93 -12.97 7.35 -4.52
CA TYR A 93 -12.96 6.31 -5.55
C TYR A 93 -14.10 5.30 -5.35
N TRP A 94 -14.25 4.77 -4.14
CA TRP A 94 -15.33 3.81 -3.84
C TRP A 94 -16.71 4.46 -3.84
N MET A 95 -16.82 5.73 -3.44
CA MET A 95 -18.05 6.51 -3.53
C MET A 95 -18.50 6.66 -4.99
N GLY A 96 -17.58 6.97 -5.91
CA GLY A 96 -17.87 7.04 -7.34
C GLY A 96 -18.35 5.70 -7.90
N LYS A 97 -17.74 4.58 -7.51
CA LYS A 97 -18.17 3.23 -7.92
C LYS A 97 -19.59 2.91 -7.42
N TYR A 98 -19.93 3.33 -6.20
CA TYR A 98 -21.26 3.13 -5.62
C TYR A 98 -22.33 3.95 -6.34
N ILE A 99 -22.03 5.21 -6.66
CA ILE A 99 -22.95 6.09 -7.42
C ILE A 99 -23.25 5.49 -8.79
N ASN A 100 -22.23 5.07 -9.54
CA ASN A 100 -22.43 4.45 -10.87
C ASN A 100 -23.31 3.21 -10.80
N LEU A 101 -23.10 2.35 -9.79
CA LEU A 101 -23.92 1.16 -9.59
C LEU A 101 -25.40 1.49 -9.36
N LEU A 102 -25.68 2.52 -8.55
CA LEU A 102 -27.05 2.99 -8.30
C LEU A 102 -27.70 3.58 -9.55
N GLU A 103 -26.93 4.29 -10.38
CA GLU A 103 -27.42 4.84 -11.64
C GLU A 103 -27.76 3.75 -12.66
N GLU A 104 -26.91 2.74 -12.79
CA GLU A 104 -27.16 1.56 -13.62
C GLU A 104 -28.42 0.82 -13.16
N TYR A 105 -28.57 0.59 -11.85
CA TYR A 105 -29.76 -0.05 -11.29
C TYR A 105 -31.04 0.74 -11.54
N LYS A 106 -31.00 2.08 -11.34
CA LYS A 106 -32.11 2.97 -11.71
C LYS A 106 -32.40 2.93 -13.21
N GLY A 107 -31.38 2.74 -14.05
CA GLY A 107 -31.52 2.53 -15.49
C GLY A 107 -32.31 1.26 -15.82
N LEU A 108 -31.95 0.15 -15.19
CA LEU A 108 -32.63 -1.15 -15.38
C LEU A 108 -34.09 -1.11 -14.91
N LEU A 109 -34.36 -0.57 -13.73
CA LEU A 109 -35.73 -0.41 -13.22
C LEU A 109 -36.63 0.42 -14.14
N ARG A 110 -36.07 1.44 -14.81
CA ARG A 110 -36.81 2.23 -15.81
C ARG A 110 -37.05 1.48 -17.12
N LYS A 111 -36.20 0.51 -17.45
CA LYS A 111 -36.32 -0.31 -18.65
C LYS A 111 -37.33 -1.45 -18.49
N ASP A 112 -37.49 -1.96 -17.27
CA ASP A 112 -38.48 -2.99 -16.92
C ASP A 112 -39.91 -2.45 -16.70
N SER A 113 -40.12 -1.14 -16.83
CA SER A 113 -41.44 -0.48 -16.67
C SER A 113 -42.23 -0.33 -17.99
N PHE A 114 -42.00 -1.21 -18.99
CA PHE A 114 -42.78 -1.28 -20.23
C PHE A 114 -43.33 -2.69 -20.46
#